data_AF-A0A7S1D8P7-F1
#
_entry.id   AF-A0A7S1D8P7-F1
#
_cell.length_a   1.000
_cell.length_b   1.000
_cell.length_c   1.000
_cell.angle_alpha   90.00
_cell.angle_beta   90.00
_cell.angle_gamma   90.00
#
_symmetry.space_group_name_H-M   'P 1'
#
loop_
_entity.id
_entity.type
_entity.pdbx_description
1 polymer ?
#
loop_
_entity_poly.entity_id
_entity_poly.type
_entity_poly.pdbx_seq_one_letter_code
_entity_poly.pdbx_strand_id
1 'polypeptide(L)'
;RRSLMPPHRGFFGNPVPPPQLPPWKDRARYVRAIIKKSLEGVATLHESGVAHRSIGLSSLLMSSRNMDHMEASSPYTTSSSILTMKLADFGFSGLMDLSTYDSDFCRRARSFGFYVRERSDVTEQLVQYAMAEDLHALGFVAVGLLLSALAEVEGPQDTIPPTDEDTLQRLMTDIFNKDMDQFRDYVETDEIW
;
A
#
# COMPACT_ATOMS: atom_id res chain seq x y z
N ARG A 1 7.52 -15.89 6.87
CA ARG A 1 6.99 -17.23 7.27
C ARG A 1 8.12 -18.06 7.87
N ARG A 2 7.89 -18.76 8.99
CA ARG A 2 8.93 -19.55 9.69
C ARG A 2 9.44 -20.74 8.86
N SER A 3 8.57 -21.37 8.07
CA SER A 3 8.88 -22.52 7.20
C SER A 3 9.77 -22.20 6.01
N LEU A 4 9.82 -20.93 5.58
CA LEU A 4 10.64 -20.45 4.46
C LEU A 4 11.95 -19.79 4.91
N MET A 5 12.16 -19.65 6.22
CA MET A 5 13.38 -19.03 6.72
C MET A 5 14.50 -20.07 6.80
N PRO A 6 15.65 -19.82 6.18
CA PRO A 6 16.76 -20.75 6.23
C PRO A 6 17.19 -20.95 7.69
N PRO A 7 17.47 -22.20 8.11
CA PRO A 7 17.96 -22.46 9.46
C PRO A 7 19.28 -21.72 9.67
N HIS A 8 19.40 -21.00 10.79
CA HIS A 8 20.62 -20.29 11.13
C HIS A 8 21.64 -21.28 11.68
N ARG A 9 22.93 -21.12 11.32
CA ARG A 9 24.00 -21.89 11.95
C ARG A 9 24.27 -21.32 13.35
N GLY A 10 24.12 -22.15 14.37
CA GLY A 10 24.49 -21.78 15.74
C GLY A 10 26.01 -21.64 15.90
N PHE A 11 26.45 -21.22 17.09
CA PHE A 11 27.86 -21.00 17.42
C PHE A 11 28.76 -22.24 17.15
N PHE A 12 28.20 -23.44 17.20
CA PHE A 12 28.90 -24.71 16.92
C PHE A 12 28.48 -25.36 15.59
N GLY A 13 27.91 -24.61 14.65
CA GLY A 13 27.49 -25.14 13.34
C GLY A 13 26.20 -25.96 13.35
N ASN A 14 25.62 -26.23 14.52
CA ASN A 14 24.33 -26.91 14.64
C ASN A 14 23.20 -26.05 14.04
N PRO A 15 22.25 -26.67 13.31
CA PRO A 15 21.09 -25.96 12.80
C PRO A 15 20.21 -25.50 13.97
N VAL A 16 20.03 -24.19 14.09
CA VAL A 16 19.10 -23.59 15.05
C VAL A 16 17.80 -23.29 14.31
N PRO A 17 16.66 -23.83 14.77
CA PRO A 17 15.38 -23.54 14.15
C PRO A 17 15.10 -22.03 14.27
N PRO A 18 14.49 -21.41 13.25
CA PRO A 18 14.17 -20.00 13.29
C PRO A 18 13.28 -19.68 14.49
N PRO A 19 13.48 -18.49 15.12
CA PRO A 19 12.70 -18.09 16.28
C PRO A 19 11.21 -18.06 15.94
N GLN A 20 10.37 -18.16 16.97
CA GLN A 20 8.93 -18.04 16.77
C GLN A 20 8.60 -16.63 16.27
N LEU A 21 7.62 -16.54 15.36
CA LEU A 21 7.12 -15.24 14.93
C LEU A 21 6.47 -14.51 16.11
N PRO A 22 6.52 -13.16 16.15
CA PRO A 22 5.83 -12.39 17.17
C PRO A 22 4.33 -12.71 17.19
N PRO A 23 3.63 -12.55 18.33
CA PRO A 23 2.19 -12.80 18.41
C PRO A 23 1.39 -12.04 17.34
N TRP A 24 0.30 -12.64 16.85
CA TRP A 24 -0.55 -12.03 15.81
C TRP A 24 -0.95 -10.59 16.14
N LYS A 25 -1.34 -10.34 17.39
CA LYS A 25 -1.74 -9.01 17.88
C LYS A 25 -0.66 -7.94 17.62
N ASP A 26 0.61 -8.30 17.78
CA ASP A 26 1.73 -7.37 17.59
C ASP A 26 2.04 -7.18 16.11
N ARG A 27 1.98 -8.25 15.31
CA ARG A 27 2.10 -8.17 13.84
C ARG A 27 0.99 -7.30 13.23
N ALA A 28 -0.26 -7.52 13.64
CA ALA A 28 -1.41 -6.73 13.20
C ALA A 28 -1.32 -5.25 13.64
N ARG A 29 -0.73 -4.97 14.81
CA ARG A 29 -0.41 -3.58 15.21
C ARG A 29 0.63 -2.97 14.26
N TYR A 30 1.63 -3.74 13.86
CA TYR A 30 2.68 -3.27 12.95
C TYR A 30 2.14 -3.01 11.53
N VAL A 31 1.29 -3.88 10.99
CA VAL A 31 0.61 -3.65 9.69
C VAL A 31 -0.21 -2.35 9.71
N ARG A 32 -0.96 -2.10 10.79
CA ARG A 32 -1.67 -0.82 10.97
C ARG A 32 -0.72 0.37 11.04
N ALA A 33 0.46 0.20 11.64
CA ALA A 33 1.48 1.24 11.67
C ALA A 33 2.05 1.53 10.26
N ILE A 34 2.21 0.52 9.41
CA ILE A 34 2.60 0.70 8.00
C ILE A 34 1.56 1.56 7.28
N ILE A 35 0.28 1.18 7.34
CA ILE A 35 -0.81 1.95 6.70
C ILE A 35 -0.82 3.40 7.21
N LYS A 36 -0.72 3.59 8.54
CA LYS A 36 -0.66 4.92 9.14
C LYS A 36 0.53 5.73 8.62
N LYS A 37 1.72 5.13 8.54
CA LYS A 37 2.93 5.81 8.05
C LYS A 37 2.85 6.15 6.57
N SER A 38 2.19 5.32 5.77
CA SER A 38 1.89 5.64 4.36
C SER A 38 0.96 6.85 4.25
N LEU A 39 -0.11 6.91 5.05
CA LEU A 39 -1.01 8.07 5.11
C LEU A 39 -0.27 9.34 5.55
N GLU A 40 0.58 9.26 6.57
CA GLU A 40 1.39 10.41 7.02
C GLU A 40 2.35 10.90 5.91
N GLY A 41 2.94 9.97 5.14
CA GLY A 41 3.79 10.30 4.00
C GLY A 41 3.04 11.03 2.89
N VAL A 42 1.86 10.52 2.52
CA VAL A 42 0.99 11.16 1.50
C VAL A 42 0.46 12.51 2.00
N ALA A 43 0.07 12.62 3.26
CA ALA A 43 -0.36 13.88 3.86
C ALA A 43 0.76 14.94 3.80
N THR A 44 1.99 14.57 4.14
CA THR A 44 3.16 15.46 4.04
C THR A 44 3.36 15.93 2.59
N LEU A 45 3.16 15.05 1.61
CA LEU A 45 3.25 15.40 0.21
C LEU A 45 2.15 16.40 -0.20
N HIS A 46 0.91 16.13 0.21
CA HIS A 46 -0.23 17.00 -0.09
C HIS A 46 -0.12 18.38 0.57
N GLU A 47 0.38 18.45 1.82
CA GLU A 47 0.67 19.70 2.52
C GLU A 47 1.73 20.55 1.81
N SER A 48 2.62 19.91 1.03
CA SER A 48 3.60 20.60 0.18
C SER A 48 3.02 21.07 -1.18
N GLY A 49 1.73 20.83 -1.43
CA GLY A 49 1.06 21.19 -2.68
C GLY A 49 1.38 20.25 -3.85
N VAL A 50 1.83 19.03 -3.58
CA VAL A 50 2.21 18.04 -4.61
C VAL A 50 1.23 16.85 -4.56
N ALA A 51 0.72 16.44 -5.72
CA ALA A 51 0.04 15.16 -5.89
C ALA A 51 0.99 14.12 -6.46
N HIS A 52 0.95 12.89 -5.95
CA HIS A 52 1.83 11.81 -6.40
C HIS A 52 1.41 11.27 -7.77
N ARG A 53 0.10 11.08 -7.98
CA ARG A 53 -0.60 10.60 -9.19
C ARG A 53 -0.27 9.18 -9.65
N SER A 54 0.59 8.48 -8.94
CA SER A 54 1.00 7.10 -9.27
C SER A 54 1.32 6.31 -8.00
N ILE A 55 0.51 6.45 -6.95
CA ILE A 55 0.72 5.69 -5.71
C ILE A 55 0.47 4.21 -5.99
N GLY A 56 1.45 3.39 -5.65
CA GLY A 56 1.34 1.94 -5.60
C GLY A 56 2.29 1.32 -4.59
N LEU A 57 2.28 -0.01 -4.45
CA LEU A 57 3.08 -0.75 -3.47
C LEU A 57 4.58 -0.48 -3.63
N SER A 58 5.07 -0.36 -4.86
CA SER A 58 6.49 -0.06 -5.15
C SER A 58 6.89 1.38 -4.78
N SER A 59 5.93 2.31 -4.81
CA SER A 59 6.17 3.72 -4.46
C SER A 59 6.30 3.96 -2.95
N LEU A 60 5.98 2.96 -2.12
CA LEU A 60 6.02 3.02 -0.65
C LEU A 60 7.20 2.22 -0.09
N LEU A 61 8.30 2.93 0.19
CA LEU A 61 9.52 2.32 0.71
C LEU A 61 9.54 2.32 2.23
N MET A 62 9.50 1.12 2.80
CA MET A 62 9.75 0.91 4.23
C MET A 62 11.24 1.09 4.55
N SER A 63 11.52 1.83 5.61
CA SER A 63 12.88 2.01 6.12
C SER A 63 12.90 2.05 7.65
N SER A 64 14.02 1.64 8.23
CA SER A 64 14.28 1.84 9.66
C SER A 64 14.99 3.18 9.89
N ARG A 65 14.81 3.77 11.08
CA ARG A 65 15.65 4.87 11.57
C ARG A 65 17.07 4.41 11.91
N ASN A 66 17.25 3.12 12.12
CA ASN A 66 18.55 2.52 12.37
C ASN A 66 19.29 2.29 11.03
N MET A 67 20.58 1.98 11.12
CA MET A 67 21.42 1.70 9.94
C MET A 67 21.02 0.42 9.18
N ASP A 68 20.17 -0.43 9.75
CA ASP A 68 19.67 -1.63 9.09
C ASP A 68 18.34 -1.35 8.39
N HIS A 69 18.39 -1.17 7.07
CA HIS A 69 17.20 -0.95 6.24
C HIS A 69 16.28 -2.18 6.15
N MET A 70 16.78 -3.38 6.47
CA MET A 70 16.01 -4.61 6.45
C MET A 70 15.22 -4.83 7.74
N GLU A 71 15.52 -4.06 8.79
CA GLU A 71 14.85 -4.17 10.09
C GLU A 71 13.34 -3.85 9.98
N ALA A 72 12.97 -2.88 9.15
CA ALA A 72 11.58 -2.46 8.98
C ALA A 72 10.73 -3.46 8.18
N SER A 73 11.35 -4.23 7.29
CA SER A 73 10.70 -5.27 6.47
C SER A 73 10.82 -6.67 7.08
N SER A 74 11.53 -6.81 8.20
CA SER A 74 11.71 -8.08 8.89
C SER A 74 10.37 -8.63 9.41
N PRO A 75 10.07 -9.93 9.21
CA PRO A 75 8.86 -10.57 9.74
C PRO A 75 8.83 -10.65 11.28
N TYR A 76 9.94 -10.34 11.94
CA TYR A 76 10.06 -10.29 13.40
C TYR A 76 9.84 -8.90 13.98
N THR A 77 9.79 -7.88 13.12
CA THR A 77 9.69 -6.51 13.57
C THR A 77 8.25 -6.19 13.98
N THR A 78 8.10 -5.56 15.15
CA THR A 78 6.80 -5.13 15.69
C THR A 78 6.82 -3.72 16.26
N SER A 79 8.01 -3.10 16.30
CA SER A 79 8.19 -1.77 16.84
C SER A 79 7.87 -0.71 15.78
N SER A 80 6.78 0.01 15.96
CA SER A 80 6.41 1.10 15.05
C SER A 80 7.29 2.36 15.21
N SER A 81 8.09 2.47 16.27
CA SER A 81 8.90 3.67 16.55
C SER A 81 10.10 3.80 15.61
N ILE A 82 10.57 2.68 15.06
CA ILE A 82 11.68 2.64 14.11
C ILE A 82 11.19 2.77 12.66
N LEU A 83 9.91 2.48 12.40
CA LEU A 83 9.33 2.46 11.07
C LEU A 83 9.22 3.88 10.49
N THR A 84 9.82 4.05 9.33
CA THR A 84 9.69 5.23 8.48
C THR A 84 9.17 4.81 7.12
N MET A 85 8.26 5.59 6.55
CA MET A 85 7.79 5.41 5.18
C MET A 85 8.37 6.52 4.31
N LYS A 86 8.89 6.16 3.15
CA LYS A 86 9.39 7.10 2.14
C LYS A 86 8.61 6.88 0.86
N LEU A 87 8.17 7.97 0.25
CA LEU A 87 7.57 7.93 -1.09
C LEU A 87 8.68 7.92 -2.14
N ALA A 88 8.45 7.19 -3.22
CA ALA A 88 9.35 7.04 -4.37
C ALA A 88 8.53 7.10 -5.67
N ASP A 89 9.20 7.08 -6.83
CA ASP A 89 8.57 7.05 -8.15
C ASP A 89 7.77 8.31 -8.51
N PHE A 90 8.32 9.49 -8.20
CA PHE A 90 7.73 10.81 -8.51
C PHE A 90 7.66 11.19 -10.01
N GLY A 91 7.84 10.23 -10.92
CA GLY A 91 7.88 10.50 -12.38
C GLY A 91 6.58 11.04 -12.95
N PHE A 92 5.45 10.77 -12.28
CA PHE A 92 4.12 11.28 -12.65
C PHE A 92 3.59 12.35 -11.69
N SER A 93 4.37 12.70 -10.67
CA SER A 93 3.93 13.66 -9.66
C SER A 93 3.99 15.09 -10.18
N GLY A 94 3.23 15.98 -9.56
CA GLY A 94 3.20 17.38 -9.96
C GLY A 94 2.55 18.29 -8.93
N LEU A 95 2.80 19.58 -9.07
CA LEU A 95 2.15 20.61 -8.28
C LEU A 95 0.63 20.59 -8.54
N MET A 96 -0.16 20.58 -7.48
CA MET A 96 -1.62 20.54 -7.57
C MET A 96 -2.16 21.77 -8.29
N ASP A 97 -1.57 22.93 -8.04
CA ASP A 97 -1.92 24.23 -8.63
C ASP A 97 -1.58 24.33 -10.13
N LEU A 98 -0.85 23.34 -10.66
CA LEU A 98 -0.55 23.20 -12.08
C LEU A 98 -1.23 21.98 -12.71
N SER A 99 -2.17 21.32 -12.00
CA SER A 99 -2.78 20.08 -12.50
C SER A 99 -3.57 20.26 -13.79
N THR A 100 -4.10 21.45 -14.07
CA THR A 100 -4.81 21.73 -15.32
C THR A 100 -3.90 21.77 -16.55
N TYR A 101 -2.57 21.80 -16.38
CA TYR A 101 -1.62 21.66 -17.49
C TYR A 101 -1.44 20.21 -17.94
N ASP A 102 -1.85 19.25 -17.11
CA ASP A 102 -1.86 17.83 -17.42
C ASP A 102 -3.21 17.47 -18.07
N SER A 103 -3.17 17.11 -19.35
CA SER A 103 -4.36 16.76 -20.13
C SER A 103 -4.99 15.45 -19.66
N ASP A 104 -4.20 14.50 -19.15
CA ASP A 104 -4.71 13.25 -18.59
C ASP A 104 -5.42 13.49 -17.26
N PHE A 105 -4.85 14.34 -16.39
CA PHE A 105 -5.56 14.79 -15.19
C PHE A 105 -6.91 15.44 -15.54
N CYS A 106 -6.92 16.38 -16.49
CA CYS A 106 -8.16 17.04 -16.91
C CYS A 106 -9.19 16.05 -17.47
N ARG A 107 -8.73 15.04 -18.23
CA ARG A 107 -9.60 13.99 -18.79
C ARG A 107 -10.24 13.15 -17.69
N ARG A 108 -9.47 12.72 -16.68
CA ARG A 108 -9.99 11.96 -15.54
C ARG A 108 -10.92 12.82 -14.69
N ALA A 109 -10.56 14.06 -14.35
CA ALA A 109 -11.44 14.97 -13.64
C ALA A 109 -12.81 15.14 -14.35
N ARG A 110 -12.81 15.29 -15.69
CA ARG A 110 -14.07 15.35 -16.45
C ARG A 110 -14.92 14.07 -16.34
N SER A 111 -14.32 12.88 -16.29
CA SER A 111 -15.10 11.64 -16.09
C SER A 111 -15.75 11.56 -14.71
N PHE A 112 -15.26 12.32 -13.73
CA PHE A 112 -15.90 12.50 -12.42
C PHE A 112 -16.87 13.70 -12.37
N GLY A 113 -17.18 14.32 -13.51
CA GLY A 113 -18.18 15.39 -13.62
C GLY A 113 -17.65 16.81 -13.39
N PHE A 114 -16.33 16.98 -13.25
CA PHE A 114 -15.74 18.32 -13.13
C PHE A 114 -15.74 19.04 -14.48
N TYR A 115 -16.13 20.32 -14.50
CA TYR A 115 -15.97 21.18 -15.67
C TYR A 115 -14.57 21.82 -15.66
N VAL A 116 -13.60 21.17 -16.32
CA VAL A 116 -12.21 21.64 -16.38
C VAL A 116 -11.71 21.73 -17.81
N ARG A 117 -11.06 22.86 -18.12
CA ARG A 117 -10.32 23.10 -19.37
C ARG A 117 -8.83 23.03 -19.10
N GLU A 118 -8.06 22.57 -20.08
CA GLU A 118 -6.61 22.57 -19.97
C GLU A 118 -6.08 24.00 -19.79
N ARG A 119 -5.07 24.16 -18.93
CA ARG A 119 -4.41 25.44 -18.59
C ARG A 119 -5.37 26.51 -18.06
N SER A 120 -6.49 26.09 -17.47
CA SER A 120 -7.38 26.98 -16.72
C SER A 120 -6.95 27.10 -15.26
N ASP A 121 -7.52 28.07 -14.55
CA ASP A 121 -7.27 28.23 -13.11
C ASP A 121 -7.70 26.96 -12.36
N VAL A 122 -6.83 26.51 -11.45
CA VAL A 122 -7.12 25.37 -10.58
C VAL A 122 -8.07 25.83 -9.47
N THR A 123 -9.21 25.15 -9.35
CA THR A 123 -10.16 25.38 -8.26
C THR A 123 -9.82 24.50 -7.06
N GLU A 124 -10.31 24.89 -5.88
CA GLU A 124 -10.18 24.07 -4.66
C GLU A 124 -10.71 22.64 -4.87
N GLN A 125 -11.80 22.46 -5.62
CA GLN A 125 -12.33 21.12 -5.87
C GLN A 125 -11.38 20.25 -6.72
N LEU A 126 -10.61 20.85 -7.63
CA LEU A 126 -9.61 20.12 -8.42
C LEU A 126 -8.40 19.72 -7.58
N VAL A 127 -8.00 20.56 -6.61
CA VAL A 127 -6.98 20.21 -5.61
C VAL A 127 -7.45 19.01 -4.79
N GLN A 128 -8.67 19.07 -4.25
CA GLN A 128 -9.27 17.98 -3.49
C GLN A 128 -9.41 16.70 -4.33
N TYR A 129 -9.74 16.83 -5.61
CA TYR A 129 -9.79 15.69 -6.53
C TYR A 129 -8.41 15.04 -6.72
N ALA A 130 -7.35 15.83 -6.91
CA ALA A 130 -5.98 15.29 -7.03
C ALA A 130 -5.55 14.53 -5.76
N MET A 131 -5.88 15.06 -4.58
CA MET A 131 -5.65 14.37 -3.31
C MET A 131 -6.47 13.08 -3.20
N ALA A 132 -7.73 13.11 -3.65
CA ALA A 132 -8.62 11.95 -3.63
C ALA A 132 -8.13 10.83 -4.57
N GLU A 133 -7.55 11.16 -5.73
CA GLU A 133 -6.93 10.15 -6.61
C GLU A 133 -5.81 9.40 -5.90
N ASP A 134 -4.91 10.11 -5.21
CA ASP A 134 -3.81 9.52 -4.43
C ASP A 134 -4.34 8.64 -3.29
N LEU A 135 -5.34 9.13 -2.53
CA LEU A 135 -5.92 8.37 -1.42
C LEU A 135 -6.68 7.13 -1.89
N HIS A 136 -7.34 7.21 -3.05
CA HIS A 136 -8.01 6.07 -3.67
C HIS A 136 -7.00 4.97 -4.04
N ALA A 137 -5.89 5.34 -4.67
CA ALA A 137 -4.82 4.40 -4.99
C ALA A 137 -4.18 3.81 -3.71
N LEU A 138 -3.90 4.63 -2.70
CA LEU A 138 -3.41 4.17 -1.40
C LEU A 138 -4.40 3.20 -0.71
N GLY A 139 -5.70 3.38 -0.91
CA GLY A 139 -6.73 2.46 -0.43
C GLY A 139 -6.54 1.04 -0.95
N PHE A 140 -6.28 0.88 -2.24
CA PHE A 140 -5.98 -0.44 -2.83
C PHE A 140 -4.68 -1.03 -2.30
N VAL A 141 -3.63 -0.22 -2.12
CA VAL A 141 -2.40 -0.68 -1.46
C VAL A 141 -2.68 -1.21 -0.05
N ALA A 142 -3.53 -0.52 0.71
CA ALA A 142 -3.89 -0.94 2.07
C ALA A 142 -4.67 -2.26 2.06
N VAL A 143 -5.62 -2.44 1.14
CA VAL A 143 -6.35 -3.71 0.98
C VAL A 143 -5.39 -4.84 0.60
N GLY A 144 -4.51 -4.63 -0.37
CA GLY A 144 -3.54 -5.64 -0.79
C GLY A 144 -2.58 -6.05 0.33
N LEU A 145 -2.13 -5.07 1.13
CA LEU A 145 -1.31 -5.33 2.32
C LEU A 145 -2.08 -6.14 3.38
N LEU A 146 -3.36 -5.85 3.61
CA LEU A 146 -4.19 -6.57 4.57
C LEU A 146 -4.40 -8.03 4.13
N LEU A 147 -4.81 -8.26 2.89
CA LEU A 147 -5.01 -9.60 2.34
C LEU A 147 -3.70 -10.41 2.36
N SER A 148 -2.58 -9.78 2.00
CA SER A 148 -1.25 -10.41 2.09
C SER A 148 -0.84 -10.76 3.51
N ALA A 149 -1.24 -9.95 4.50
CA ALA A 149 -0.92 -10.19 5.91
C ALA A 149 -1.82 -11.24 6.58
N LEU A 150 -3.05 -11.41 6.07
CA LEU A 150 -4.02 -12.40 6.53
C LEU A 150 -3.80 -13.78 5.88
N ALA A 151 -3.20 -13.83 4.69
CA ALA A 151 -3.00 -15.07 3.94
C ALA A 151 -2.29 -16.18 4.75
N GLU A 152 -3.04 -17.23 5.06
CA GLU A 152 -2.56 -18.47 5.67
C GLU A 152 -1.98 -19.38 4.59
N VAL A 153 -0.69 -19.67 4.69
CA VAL A 153 0.00 -20.54 3.73
C VAL A 153 0.81 -21.53 4.52
N GLU A 154 0.48 -22.80 4.31
CA GLU A 154 1.07 -23.95 4.98
C GLU A 154 2.41 -24.32 4.32
N GLY A 155 2.49 -24.18 2.99
CA GLY A 155 3.64 -24.63 2.19
C GLY A 155 4.08 -23.65 1.09
N PRO A 156 5.29 -23.82 0.55
CA PRO A 156 5.79 -23.02 -0.58
C PRO A 156 4.98 -23.20 -1.88
N GLN A 157 4.11 -24.20 -1.95
CA GLN A 157 3.26 -24.48 -3.12
C GLN A 157 1.95 -23.70 -3.08
N ASP A 158 1.56 -23.16 -1.92
CA ASP A 158 0.32 -22.40 -1.81
C ASP A 158 0.53 -21.03 -2.44
N THR A 159 -0.31 -20.71 -3.41
CA THR A 159 -0.25 -19.46 -4.15
C THR A 159 -1.29 -18.51 -3.59
N ILE A 160 -0.83 -17.34 -3.13
CA ILE A 160 -1.75 -16.27 -2.72
C ILE A 160 -2.38 -15.71 -3.99
N PRO A 161 -3.72 -15.55 -4.05
CA PRO A 161 -4.34 -14.84 -5.15
C PRO A 161 -3.72 -13.44 -5.30
N PRO A 162 -3.69 -12.87 -6.52
CA PRO A 162 -3.04 -11.58 -6.73
C PRO A 162 -3.73 -10.48 -5.91
N THR A 163 -2.92 -9.70 -5.19
CA THR A 163 -3.34 -8.61 -4.30
C THR A 163 -2.75 -7.27 -4.74
N ASP A 164 -2.28 -7.17 -5.98
CA ASP A 164 -1.84 -5.93 -6.60
C ASP A 164 -3.02 -4.99 -6.90
N GLU A 165 -2.72 -3.70 -7.08
CA GLU A 165 -3.72 -2.64 -7.28
C GLU A 165 -4.62 -2.90 -8.48
N ASP A 166 -4.05 -3.29 -9.62
CA ASP A 166 -4.80 -3.49 -10.86
C ASP A 166 -5.83 -4.62 -10.70
N THR A 167 -5.42 -5.74 -10.10
CA THR A 167 -6.30 -6.87 -9.84
C THR A 167 -7.41 -6.50 -8.86
N LEU A 168 -7.07 -5.85 -7.75
CA LEU A 168 -8.06 -5.46 -6.74
C LEU A 168 -9.03 -4.39 -7.26
N GLN A 169 -8.54 -3.43 -8.02
CA GLN A 169 -9.37 -2.40 -8.64
C GLN A 169 -10.37 -3.01 -9.61
N ARG A 170 -9.94 -3.95 -10.47
CA ARG A 170 -10.82 -4.67 -11.39
C ARG A 170 -11.85 -5.51 -10.63
N LEU A 171 -11.44 -6.26 -9.60
CA LEU A 171 -12.36 -7.06 -8.79
C LEU A 171 -13.43 -6.18 -8.13
N MET A 172 -13.00 -5.17 -7.37
CA MET A 172 -13.93 -4.32 -6.64
C MET A 172 -14.78 -3.44 -7.56
N THR A 173 -14.23 -2.90 -8.64
CA THR A 173 -14.94 -1.92 -9.48
C THR A 173 -15.70 -2.56 -10.63
N ASP A 174 -15.07 -3.47 -11.38
CA ASP A 174 -15.65 -3.99 -12.63
C ASP A 174 -16.50 -5.23 -12.38
N ILE A 175 -16.06 -6.10 -11.47
CA ILE A 175 -16.73 -7.38 -11.21
C ILE A 175 -17.81 -7.21 -10.14
N PHE A 176 -17.46 -6.65 -8.98
CA PHE A 176 -18.39 -6.48 -7.87
C PHE A 176 -19.13 -5.13 -7.88
N ASN A 177 -18.81 -4.22 -8.80
CA ASN A 177 -19.47 -2.91 -8.91
C ASN A 177 -19.54 -2.15 -7.56
N LYS A 178 -18.44 -2.22 -6.80
CA LYS A 178 -18.25 -1.63 -5.47
C LYS A 178 -19.15 -2.23 -4.38
N ASP A 179 -19.72 -3.40 -4.61
CA ASP A 179 -20.43 -4.19 -3.61
C ASP A 179 -19.42 -4.85 -2.65
N MET A 180 -19.34 -4.32 -1.43
CA MET A 180 -18.42 -4.79 -0.40
C MET A 180 -18.85 -6.13 0.20
N ASP A 181 -20.14 -6.48 0.14
CA ASP A 181 -20.63 -7.75 0.64
C ASP A 181 -20.21 -8.88 -0.31
N GLN A 182 -20.36 -8.68 -1.62
CA GLN A 182 -19.86 -9.64 -2.62
C GLN A 182 -18.34 -9.80 -2.59
N PHE A 183 -17.59 -8.70 -2.41
CA PHE A 183 -16.14 -8.79 -2.25
C PHE A 183 -15.76 -9.57 -1.00
N ARG A 184 -16.48 -9.36 0.11
CA ARG A 184 -16.27 -10.12 1.34
C ARG A 184 -16.57 -11.61 1.14
N ASP A 185 -17.71 -11.95 0.54
CA ASP A 185 -18.08 -13.34 0.25
C ASP A 185 -17.02 -14.02 -0.61
N TYR A 186 -16.48 -13.31 -1.62
CA TYR A 186 -15.37 -13.79 -2.44
C TYR A 186 -14.13 -14.12 -1.61
N VAL A 187 -13.72 -13.22 -0.70
CA VAL A 187 -12.57 -13.45 0.18
C VAL A 187 -12.82 -14.62 1.13
N GLU A 188 -14.02 -14.74 1.72
CA GLU A 188 -14.39 -15.84 2.63
C GLU A 188 -14.50 -17.21 1.93
N THR A 189 -14.56 -17.24 0.59
CA THR A 189 -14.66 -18.49 -0.18
C THR A 189 -13.30 -19.18 -0.38
N ASP A 190 -12.19 -18.42 -0.34
CA ASP A 190 -10.85 -18.96 -0.51
C ASP A 190 -10.25 -19.29 0.87
N GLU A 191 -9.92 -20.56 1.11
CA GLU A 191 -9.40 -21.04 2.40
C GLU A 191 -8.07 -20.38 2.80
N ILE A 192 -7.41 -19.69 1.87
CA ILE A 192 -6.16 -18.99 2.14
C ILE A 192 -6.35 -17.72 3.01
N TRP A 193 -7.55 -17.14 3.12
CA TRP A 193 -7.79 -15.87 3.82
C TRP A 193 -8.68 -15.97 5.07
#